data_AF-A0A7V2X7U2-F1
#
_entry.id   AF-A0A7V2X7U2-F1
#
_cell.length_a   1.000
_cell.length_b   1.000
_cell.length_c   1.000
_cell.angle_alpha   90.00
_cell.angle_beta   90.00
_cell.angle_gamma   90.00
#
_symmetry.space_group_name_H-M   'P 1'
#
loop_
_entity.id
_entity.type
_entity.pdbx_description
1 polymer ?
#
loop_
_entity_poly.entity_id
_entity_poly.type
_entity_poly.pdbx_seq_one_letter_code
_entity_poly.pdbx_strand_id
1 'polypeptide(L)'
;MTSAEIITIGTEILLGEIVDTNTRYLARRLRGLGVDLYRAVTIGDNVERIADAIREAMRRADIVITTGGLGPTVDDPTREAAAKAAGVELEFREALWAQVVETISRYGRAPSENQKRQAFVPQGAIGVPNPVGTAPCFIVETERNAVISLPGVPNEMELIFHESIVPYLRKRFALNELIKLRVLHCSGLGEGMIDEKIADLEKLSNPTVGLAAHTGVVDIRIAAKAKTENEADAMIAEVENQVRERLGSVVFGADEEKLEDVVLDLIAKRGWKLVAVEAGLEGSLSRRLPRAISSPDNLTLDSLTQALRAAQADSQAEAALGVPPETPEQPGVGDAEDNGNRERGETLRPAPAGREDQQQPAGEDAQVGQRKDLLGGHFPYYSSANRSGRPRPVPAPRYDCGFMPAYSIGVDLGGTNLRAAAVDARTGGRPPVAAASAQ
;
A
#
# COMPACT_ATOMS: atom_id res chain seq x y z
N MET A 1 -15.73 -18.03 -12.85
CA MET A 1 -16.14 -16.66 -12.50
C MET A 1 -15.45 -15.73 -13.46
N THR A 2 -16.13 -14.67 -13.91
CA THR A 2 -15.53 -13.71 -14.84
C THR A 2 -14.39 -12.96 -14.15
N SER A 3 -13.20 -13.03 -14.74
CA SER A 3 -12.00 -12.40 -14.19
C SER A 3 -11.44 -11.32 -15.11
N ALA A 4 -10.74 -10.36 -14.50
CA ALA A 4 -10.08 -9.27 -15.20
C ALA A 4 -8.59 -9.16 -14.83
N GLU A 5 -7.82 -8.57 -15.75
CA GLU A 5 -6.49 -8.02 -15.50
C GLU A 5 -6.39 -6.58 -16.00
N ILE A 6 -5.62 -5.78 -15.27
CA ILE A 6 -5.34 -4.39 -15.64
C ILE A 6 -3.86 -4.27 -16.04
N ILE A 7 -3.60 -3.65 -17.17
CA ILE A 7 -2.27 -3.34 -17.69
C ILE A 7 -2.17 -1.82 -17.82
N THR A 8 -1.51 -1.19 -16.86
CA THR A 8 -1.20 0.24 -16.92
C THR A 8 0.03 0.45 -17.79
N ILE A 9 -0.05 1.38 -18.74
CA ILE A 9 0.99 1.66 -19.72
C ILE A 9 1.48 3.09 -19.50
N GLY A 10 2.76 3.24 -19.19
CA GLY A 10 3.40 4.53 -18.98
C GLY A 10 4.74 4.40 -18.29
N THR A 11 5.80 4.88 -18.94
CA THR A 11 7.16 4.87 -18.41
C THR A 11 7.30 5.76 -17.18
N GLU A 12 6.60 6.89 -17.15
CA GLU A 12 6.51 7.83 -16.03
C GLU A 12 5.95 7.19 -14.75
N ILE A 13 5.09 6.18 -14.88
CA ILE A 13 4.56 5.42 -13.75
C ILE A 13 5.63 4.47 -13.20
N LEU A 14 6.40 3.82 -14.08
CA LEU A 14 7.54 2.99 -13.67
C LEU A 14 8.68 3.80 -13.05
N LEU A 15 8.85 5.05 -13.47
CA LEU A 15 9.82 5.99 -12.90
C LEU A 15 9.33 6.62 -11.58
N GLY A 16 8.07 6.38 -11.19
CA GLY A 16 7.48 6.93 -9.97
C GLY A 16 7.17 8.43 -10.04
N GLU A 17 7.13 9.00 -11.24
CA GLU A 17 6.78 10.41 -11.44
C GLU A 17 5.28 10.65 -11.25
N ILE A 18 4.47 9.66 -11.59
CA ILE A 18 3.01 9.69 -11.46
C ILE A 18 2.53 8.47 -10.68
N VAL A 19 1.64 8.70 -9.72
CA VAL A 19 0.94 7.63 -9.00
C VAL A 19 -0.18 7.08 -9.88
N ASP A 20 -0.20 5.76 -10.09
CA ASP A 20 -1.28 5.09 -10.81
C ASP A 20 -2.60 5.13 -10.01
N THR A 21 -3.44 6.10 -10.35
CA THR A 21 -4.80 6.23 -9.80
C THR A 21 -5.85 5.50 -10.65
N ASN A 22 -5.54 5.19 -11.91
CA ASN A 22 -6.44 4.54 -12.84
C ASN A 22 -6.72 3.09 -12.42
N THR A 23 -5.68 2.34 -12.05
CA THR A 23 -5.85 0.97 -11.53
C THR A 23 -6.75 0.95 -10.30
N ARG A 24 -6.58 1.91 -9.38
CA ARG A 24 -7.43 2.03 -8.19
C ARG A 24 -8.90 2.25 -8.57
N TYR A 25 -9.18 3.15 -9.51
CA TYR A 25 -10.54 3.40 -9.99
C TYR A 25 -11.14 2.15 -10.63
N LEU A 26 -10.45 1.58 -11.62
CA LEU A 26 -10.90 0.41 -12.37
C LEU A 26 -11.17 -0.79 -11.45
N ALA A 27 -10.27 -1.08 -10.51
CA ALA A 27 -10.44 -2.15 -9.54
C ALA A 27 -11.73 -1.98 -8.70
N ARG A 28 -12.00 -0.76 -8.20
CA ARG A 28 -13.22 -0.47 -7.45
C ARG A 28 -14.48 -0.64 -8.28
N ARG A 29 -14.45 -0.23 -9.56
CA ARG A 29 -15.60 -0.35 -10.45
C ARG A 29 -15.86 -1.80 -10.87
N LEU A 30 -14.82 -2.56 -11.21
CA LEU A 30 -14.91 -3.99 -11.53
C LEU A 30 -15.44 -4.79 -10.35
N ARG A 31 -15.01 -4.47 -9.12
CA ARG A 31 -15.56 -5.04 -7.89
C ARG A 31 -17.09 -4.85 -7.82
N GLY A 32 -17.59 -3.66 -8.13
CA GLY A 32 -19.03 -3.37 -8.19
C GLY A 32 -19.79 -4.09 -9.31
N LEU A 33 -19.08 -4.75 -10.24
CA LEU A 33 -19.66 -5.61 -11.29
C LEU A 33 -19.50 -7.10 -11.00
N GLY A 34 -18.96 -7.46 -9.82
CA GLY A 34 -18.69 -8.85 -9.47
C GLY A 34 -17.56 -9.48 -10.29
N VAL A 35 -16.68 -8.67 -10.88
CA VAL A 35 -15.53 -9.17 -11.66
C VAL A 35 -14.33 -9.34 -10.73
N ASP A 36 -13.72 -10.52 -10.77
CA ASP A 36 -12.56 -10.83 -9.93
C ASP A 36 -11.29 -10.26 -10.57
N LEU A 37 -10.58 -9.39 -9.85
CA LEU A 37 -9.32 -8.81 -10.29
C LEU A 37 -8.16 -9.53 -9.61
N TYR A 38 -7.45 -10.39 -10.35
CA TYR A 38 -6.35 -11.20 -9.79
C TYR A 38 -4.97 -10.58 -10.00
N ARG A 39 -4.82 -9.71 -11.00
CA ARG A 39 -3.53 -9.11 -11.33
C ARG A 39 -3.70 -7.72 -11.95
N ALA A 40 -2.84 -6.81 -11.52
CA ALA A 40 -2.58 -5.56 -12.18
C ALA A 40 -1.06 -5.45 -12.42
N VAL A 41 -0.66 -4.97 -13.59
CA VAL A 41 0.75 -4.77 -13.95
C VAL A 41 0.95 -3.39 -14.57
N THR A 42 2.13 -2.82 -14.36
CA THR A 42 2.56 -1.61 -15.03
C THR A 42 3.67 -1.95 -16.02
N ILE A 43 3.55 -1.47 -17.25
CA ILE A 43 4.46 -1.74 -18.37
C ILE A 43 4.89 -0.41 -18.99
N GLY A 44 6.18 -0.26 -19.30
CA GLY A 44 6.69 0.94 -19.99
C GLY A 44 6.37 0.93 -21.49
N ASP A 45 6.51 2.08 -22.13
CA ASP A 45 6.03 2.35 -23.50
C ASP A 45 6.86 1.62 -24.57
N ASN A 46 6.58 0.33 -24.74
CA ASN A 46 7.22 -0.51 -25.75
C ASN A 46 6.21 -1.52 -26.32
N VAL A 47 6.05 -1.49 -27.65
CA VAL A 47 5.08 -2.31 -28.38
C VAL A 47 5.17 -3.79 -28.03
N GLU A 48 6.38 -4.38 -28.03
CA GLU A 48 6.56 -5.81 -27.77
C GLU A 48 6.17 -6.17 -26.34
N ARG A 49 6.68 -5.42 -25.35
CA ARG A 49 6.39 -5.68 -23.94
C ARG A 49 4.90 -5.59 -23.63
N ILE A 50 4.21 -4.60 -24.21
CA ILE A 50 2.77 -4.42 -24.03
C ILE A 50 2.03 -5.58 -24.72
N ALA A 51 2.41 -5.94 -25.95
CA ALA A 51 1.77 -7.03 -26.68
C ALA A 51 1.94 -8.39 -25.97
N ASP A 52 3.12 -8.65 -25.41
CA ASP A 52 3.40 -9.84 -24.61
C ASP A 52 2.54 -9.87 -23.33
N ALA A 53 2.43 -8.73 -22.62
CA ALA A 53 1.60 -8.62 -21.42
C ALA A 53 0.11 -8.84 -21.74
N ILE A 54 -0.40 -8.27 -22.84
CA ILE A 54 -1.78 -8.51 -23.30
C ILE A 54 -1.97 -10.00 -23.61
N ARG A 55 -1.06 -10.62 -24.38
CA ARG A 55 -1.13 -12.06 -24.70
C ARG A 55 -1.11 -12.93 -23.44
N GLU A 56 -0.26 -12.61 -22.47
CA GLU A 56 -0.19 -13.34 -21.20
C GLU A 56 -1.52 -13.23 -20.42
N ALA A 57 -2.06 -12.02 -20.30
CA ALA A 57 -3.32 -11.75 -19.62
C ALA A 57 -4.49 -12.48 -20.28
N MET A 58 -4.60 -12.45 -21.61
CA MET A 58 -5.66 -13.15 -22.36
C MET A 58 -5.70 -14.67 -22.11
N ARG A 59 -4.58 -15.31 -21.74
CA ARG A 59 -4.58 -16.75 -21.42
C ARG A 59 -5.34 -17.06 -20.13
N ARG A 60 -5.38 -16.13 -19.18
CA ARG A 60 -5.86 -16.40 -17.80
C ARG A 60 -7.02 -15.51 -17.34
N ALA A 61 -7.29 -14.40 -18.02
CA ALA A 61 -8.40 -13.49 -17.71
C ALA A 61 -9.39 -13.37 -18.87
N ASP A 62 -10.68 -13.22 -18.55
CA ASP A 62 -11.73 -13.02 -19.55
C ASP A 62 -11.77 -11.56 -20.04
N ILE A 63 -11.39 -10.61 -19.17
CA ILE A 63 -11.32 -9.18 -19.48
C ILE A 63 -9.87 -8.72 -19.30
N VAL A 64 -9.31 -8.03 -20.29
CA VAL A 64 -8.01 -7.38 -20.20
C VAL A 64 -8.22 -5.90 -20.44
N ILE A 65 -7.91 -5.06 -19.46
CA ILE A 65 -8.03 -3.60 -19.59
C ILE A 65 -6.63 -3.01 -19.68
N THR A 66 -6.35 -2.29 -20.75
CA THR A 66 -5.15 -1.46 -20.83
C THR A 66 -5.51 0.01 -20.60
N THR A 67 -4.66 0.77 -19.92
CA THR A 67 -4.85 2.21 -19.72
C THR A 67 -3.54 2.96 -19.98
N GLY A 68 -3.58 3.97 -20.86
CA GLY A 68 -2.38 4.72 -21.29
C GLY A 68 -1.92 4.40 -22.72
N GLY A 69 -1.03 5.22 -23.26
CA GLY A 69 -0.42 5.05 -24.59
C GLY A 69 -1.40 5.14 -25.78
N LEU A 70 -2.48 5.92 -25.66
CA LEU A 70 -3.47 6.17 -26.74
C LEU A 70 -3.43 7.61 -27.28
N GLY A 71 -2.46 8.43 -26.90
CA GLY A 71 -2.28 9.74 -27.51
C GLY A 71 -1.89 9.67 -29.00
N PRO A 72 -1.63 10.83 -29.61
CA PRO A 72 -1.22 10.95 -31.01
C PRO A 72 0.30 10.82 -31.23
N THR A 73 1.10 10.64 -30.17
CA THR A 73 2.55 10.69 -30.24
C THR A 73 3.16 9.35 -30.64
N VAL A 74 4.46 9.31 -30.89
CA VAL A 74 5.18 8.05 -31.16
C VAL A 74 5.31 7.21 -29.90
N ASP A 75 5.31 7.86 -28.74
CA ASP A 75 5.40 7.24 -27.41
C ASP A 75 4.04 6.70 -26.92
N ASP A 76 3.04 6.64 -27.81
CA ASP A 76 1.71 6.07 -27.56
C ASP A 76 1.53 4.71 -28.29
N PRO A 77 2.19 3.62 -27.83
CA PRO A 77 2.30 2.35 -28.57
C PRO A 77 1.11 1.39 -28.39
N THR A 78 0.08 1.76 -27.60
CA THR A 78 -0.92 0.79 -27.14
C THR A 78 -1.76 0.20 -28.28
N ARG A 79 -2.04 0.98 -29.33
CA ARG A 79 -2.79 0.49 -30.51
C ARG A 79 -2.02 -0.57 -31.26
N GLU A 80 -0.77 -0.26 -31.59
CA GLU A 80 0.15 -1.14 -32.28
C GLU A 80 0.37 -2.42 -31.46
N ALA A 81 0.52 -2.29 -30.14
CA ALA A 81 0.68 -3.43 -29.25
C ALA A 81 -0.57 -4.32 -29.18
N ALA A 82 -1.76 -3.72 -29.09
CA ALA A 82 -3.01 -4.47 -29.06
C ALA A 82 -3.28 -5.21 -30.39
N ALA A 83 -3.00 -4.55 -31.53
CA ALA A 83 -3.10 -5.17 -32.85
C ALA A 83 -2.12 -6.35 -32.97
N LYS A 84 -0.87 -6.15 -32.54
CA LYS A 84 0.15 -7.20 -32.51
C LYS A 84 -0.22 -8.36 -31.59
N ALA A 85 -0.80 -8.09 -30.42
CA ALA A 85 -1.26 -9.12 -29.50
C ALA A 85 -2.40 -9.97 -30.09
N ALA A 86 -3.30 -9.32 -30.83
CA ALA A 86 -4.42 -9.97 -31.51
C ALA A 86 -4.02 -10.64 -32.85
N GLY A 87 -2.81 -10.38 -33.36
CA GLY A 87 -2.33 -10.92 -34.63
C GLY A 87 -3.03 -10.32 -35.84
N VAL A 88 -3.45 -9.05 -35.76
CA VAL A 88 -4.16 -8.33 -36.82
C VAL A 88 -3.45 -7.02 -37.15
N GLU A 89 -3.71 -6.50 -38.35
CA GLU A 89 -3.24 -5.17 -38.76
C GLU A 89 -4.08 -4.05 -38.11
N LEU A 90 -3.57 -2.82 -38.17
CA LEU A 90 -4.35 -1.63 -37.84
C LEU A 90 -5.21 -1.21 -39.03
N GLU A 91 -6.46 -0.85 -38.75
CA GLU A 91 -7.44 -0.36 -39.71
C GLU A 91 -7.84 1.08 -39.37
N PHE A 92 -7.81 1.96 -40.37
CA PHE A 92 -8.30 3.33 -40.23
C PHE A 92 -9.82 3.37 -40.19
N ARG A 93 -10.39 4.05 -39.19
CA ARG A 93 -11.83 4.23 -39.04
C ARG A 93 -12.22 5.68 -39.28
N GLU A 94 -12.88 5.94 -40.41
CA GLU A 94 -13.36 7.29 -40.77
C GLU A 94 -14.26 7.90 -39.68
N ALA A 95 -15.12 7.11 -39.04
CA ALA A 95 -15.98 7.58 -37.96
C ALA A 95 -15.20 8.06 -36.72
N LEU A 96 -14.12 7.35 -36.35
CA LEU A 96 -13.25 7.77 -35.25
C LEU A 96 -12.44 9.01 -35.63
N TRP A 97 -12.02 9.10 -36.90
CA TRP A 97 -11.36 10.30 -37.41
C TRP A 97 -12.29 11.52 -37.38
N ALA A 98 -13.55 11.38 -37.77
CA ALA A 98 -14.53 12.44 -37.70
C ALA A 98 -14.71 12.97 -36.27
N GLN A 99 -14.74 12.08 -35.27
CA GLN A 99 -14.76 12.47 -33.86
C GLN A 99 -13.50 13.25 -33.46
N VAL A 100 -12.30 12.78 -33.84
CA VAL A 100 -11.03 13.48 -33.56
C VAL A 100 -11.05 14.89 -34.15
N VAL A 101 -11.47 15.02 -35.41
CA VAL A 101 -11.61 16.31 -36.12
C VAL A 101 -12.58 17.21 -35.37
N GLU A 102 -13.75 16.69 -34.97
CA GLU A 102 -14.77 17.45 -34.26
C GLU A 102 -14.24 17.96 -32.92
N THR A 103 -13.64 17.10 -32.10
CA THR A 103 -13.09 17.48 -30.79
C THR A 103 -12.03 18.56 -30.93
N ILE A 104 -11.11 18.44 -31.90
CA ILE A 104 -10.05 19.43 -32.11
C ILE A 104 -10.62 20.75 -32.65
N SER A 105 -11.62 20.68 -33.53
CA SER A 105 -12.27 21.86 -34.10
C SER A 105 -13.02 22.69 -33.06
N ARG A 106 -13.55 22.06 -32.00
CA ARG A 106 -14.16 22.77 -30.85
C ARG A 106 -13.18 23.73 -30.15
N TYR A 107 -11.87 23.49 -30.29
CA TYR A 107 -10.82 24.36 -29.77
C TYR A 107 -10.29 25.36 -30.82
N GLY A 108 -10.96 25.51 -31.96
CA GLY A 108 -10.56 26.45 -33.03
C GLY A 108 -9.28 26.06 -33.75
N ARG A 109 -8.91 24.77 -33.75
CA ARG A 109 -7.70 24.24 -34.39
C ARG A 109 -8.06 23.26 -35.49
N ALA A 110 -7.19 23.13 -36.48
CA ALA A 110 -7.24 22.04 -37.45
C ALA A 110 -6.41 20.85 -36.93
N PRO A 111 -6.87 19.61 -37.14
CA PRO A 111 -6.10 18.45 -36.71
C PRO A 111 -4.86 18.23 -37.58
N SER A 112 -3.76 17.81 -36.95
CA SER A 112 -2.50 17.49 -37.61
C SER A 112 -2.50 16.06 -38.19
N GLU A 113 -1.55 15.78 -39.09
CA GLU A 113 -1.39 14.42 -39.64
C GLU A 113 -1.08 13.38 -38.56
N ASN A 114 -0.32 13.73 -37.52
CA ASN A 114 -0.04 12.80 -36.41
C ASN A 114 -1.32 12.40 -35.65
N GLN A 115 -2.30 13.29 -35.55
CA GLN A 115 -3.57 12.98 -34.87
C GLN A 115 -4.42 11.97 -35.66
N LYS A 116 -4.20 11.80 -36.97
CA LYS A 116 -4.87 10.74 -37.74
C LYS A 116 -4.58 9.35 -37.20
N ARG A 117 -3.41 9.16 -36.58
CA ARG A 117 -3.05 7.88 -35.93
C ARG A 117 -4.05 7.47 -34.85
N GLN A 118 -4.72 8.43 -34.21
CA GLN A 118 -5.71 8.14 -33.17
C GLN A 118 -6.96 7.41 -33.70
N ALA A 119 -7.22 7.50 -35.01
CA ALA A 119 -8.34 6.84 -35.68
C ALA A 119 -8.01 5.44 -36.22
N PHE A 120 -6.78 4.95 -36.04
CA PHE A 120 -6.43 3.57 -36.31
C PHE A 120 -6.73 2.71 -35.10
N VAL A 121 -7.35 1.56 -35.32
CA VAL A 121 -7.64 0.54 -34.29
C VAL A 121 -7.32 -0.84 -34.84
N PRO A 122 -7.11 -1.87 -33.99
CA PRO A 122 -6.94 -3.23 -34.49
C PRO A 122 -8.11 -3.64 -35.39
N GLN A 123 -7.83 -4.31 -36.50
CA GLN A 123 -8.86 -4.76 -37.44
C GLN A 123 -9.90 -5.62 -36.72
N GLY A 124 -11.19 -5.35 -36.97
CA GLY A 124 -12.31 -6.02 -36.31
C GLY A 124 -12.62 -5.54 -34.89
N ALA A 125 -11.85 -4.61 -34.33
CA ALA A 125 -12.15 -4.01 -33.04
C ALA A 125 -13.41 -3.12 -33.09
N ILE A 126 -14.12 -3.07 -31.97
CA ILE A 126 -15.21 -2.13 -31.73
C ILE A 126 -14.59 -0.79 -31.32
N GLY A 127 -14.77 0.25 -32.13
CA GLY A 127 -14.36 1.61 -31.78
C GLY A 127 -15.28 2.21 -30.72
N VAL A 128 -14.70 2.83 -29.69
CA VAL A 128 -15.43 3.47 -28.59
C VAL A 128 -15.05 4.97 -28.57
N PRO A 129 -16.02 5.88 -28.82
CA PRO A 129 -15.73 7.30 -28.82
C PRO A 129 -15.24 7.82 -27.46
N ASN A 130 -14.45 8.88 -27.51
CA ASN A 130 -14.00 9.62 -26.34
C ASN A 130 -14.67 11.00 -26.33
N PRO A 131 -15.70 11.21 -25.48
CA PRO A 131 -16.44 12.47 -25.46
C PRO A 131 -15.68 13.60 -24.74
N VAL A 132 -14.59 13.30 -24.02
CA VAL A 132 -13.83 14.28 -23.21
C VAL A 132 -12.53 14.67 -23.90
N GLY A 133 -11.78 13.69 -24.40
CA GLY A 133 -10.50 13.88 -25.07
C GLY A 133 -10.55 13.57 -26.56
N THR A 134 -9.38 13.63 -27.21
CA THR A 134 -9.26 13.34 -28.63
C THR A 134 -9.10 11.85 -28.92
N ALA A 135 -8.47 11.09 -28.02
CA ALA A 135 -8.07 9.71 -28.25
C ALA A 135 -9.24 8.73 -28.11
N PRO A 136 -9.78 8.15 -29.20
CA PRO A 136 -10.80 7.11 -29.08
C PRO A 136 -10.23 5.84 -28.46
N CYS A 137 -11.11 5.10 -27.80
CA CYS A 137 -10.84 3.78 -27.24
C CYS A 137 -11.23 2.69 -28.24
N PHE A 138 -10.89 1.45 -27.92
CA PHE A 138 -11.36 0.30 -28.70
C PHE A 138 -11.44 -0.96 -27.84
N ILE A 139 -12.24 -1.91 -28.33
CA ILE A 139 -12.41 -3.23 -27.75
C ILE A 139 -12.08 -4.28 -28.81
N VAL A 140 -11.09 -5.12 -28.55
CA VAL A 140 -10.81 -6.32 -29.35
C VAL A 140 -11.50 -7.50 -28.70
N GLU A 141 -12.46 -8.09 -29.41
CA GLU A 141 -13.15 -9.30 -28.98
C GLU A 141 -12.45 -10.54 -29.54
N THR A 142 -12.27 -11.54 -28.68
CA THR A 142 -12.06 -12.93 -29.11
C THR A 142 -13.25 -13.77 -28.66
N GLU A 143 -13.26 -15.05 -29.00
CA GLU A 143 -14.30 -15.98 -28.55
C GLU A 143 -14.42 -15.97 -27.00
N ARG A 144 -13.27 -15.87 -26.32
CA ARG A 144 -13.20 -15.90 -24.85
C ARG A 144 -13.04 -14.52 -24.23
N ASN A 145 -12.18 -13.67 -24.79
CA ASN A 145 -11.65 -12.49 -24.13
C ASN A 145 -12.24 -11.19 -24.68
N ALA A 146 -12.22 -10.14 -23.86
CA ALA A 146 -12.34 -8.76 -24.32
C ALA A 146 -11.10 -7.97 -23.90
N VAL A 147 -10.32 -7.47 -24.86
CA VAL A 147 -9.20 -6.55 -24.62
C VAL A 147 -9.69 -5.11 -24.84
N ILE A 148 -9.69 -4.31 -23.79
CA ILE A 148 -10.28 -2.97 -23.75
C ILE A 148 -9.17 -1.96 -23.51
N SER A 149 -8.92 -1.08 -24.48
CA SER A 149 -7.88 -0.06 -24.36
C SER A 149 -8.47 1.31 -24.07
N LEU A 150 -8.09 1.88 -22.94
CA LEU A 150 -8.57 3.15 -22.39
C LEU A 150 -7.46 4.21 -22.35
N PRO A 151 -7.80 5.53 -22.36
CA PRO A 151 -6.81 6.60 -22.27
C PRO A 151 -6.12 6.60 -20.90
N GLY A 152 -4.93 7.20 -20.84
CA GLY A 152 -4.21 7.37 -19.57
C GLY A 152 -4.76 8.51 -18.71
N VAL A 153 -5.45 9.48 -19.31
CA VAL A 153 -6.01 10.64 -18.59
C VAL A 153 -7.20 10.18 -17.73
N PRO A 154 -7.16 10.36 -16.39
CA PRO A 154 -8.16 9.79 -15.50
C PRO A 154 -9.60 10.18 -15.85
N ASN A 155 -9.88 11.48 -16.02
CA ASN A 155 -11.23 11.96 -16.32
C ASN A 155 -11.82 11.38 -17.62
N GLU A 156 -10.98 11.15 -18.63
CA GLU A 156 -11.41 10.52 -19.89
C GLU A 156 -11.71 9.03 -19.66
N MET A 157 -10.78 8.33 -19.00
CA MET A 157 -10.88 6.90 -18.71
C MET A 157 -12.12 6.59 -17.86
N GLU A 158 -12.34 7.33 -16.78
CA GLU A 158 -13.44 7.11 -15.85
C GLU A 158 -14.81 7.24 -16.53
N LEU A 159 -14.99 8.27 -17.35
CA LEU A 159 -16.24 8.51 -18.05
C LEU A 159 -16.51 7.43 -19.10
N ILE A 160 -15.51 7.10 -19.93
CA ILE A 160 -15.64 6.06 -20.96
C ILE A 160 -15.91 4.71 -20.31
N PHE A 161 -15.20 4.40 -19.21
CA PHE A 161 -15.41 3.17 -18.47
C PHE A 161 -16.86 3.08 -17.98
N HIS A 162 -17.36 4.16 -17.36
CA HIS A 162 -18.72 4.24 -16.84
C HIS A 162 -19.78 4.10 -17.95
N GLU A 163 -19.70 4.91 -19.00
CA GLU A 163 -20.78 5.08 -19.96
C GLU A 163 -20.77 4.02 -21.06
N SER A 164 -19.60 3.56 -21.47
CA SER A 164 -19.45 2.66 -22.61
C SER A 164 -19.03 1.25 -22.19
N ILE A 165 -18.03 1.13 -21.31
CA ILE A 165 -17.45 -0.17 -20.97
C ILE A 165 -18.33 -0.96 -20.00
N VAL A 166 -18.88 -0.34 -18.95
CA VAL A 166 -19.74 -1.03 -18.00
C VAL A 166 -20.96 -1.68 -18.67
N PRO A 167 -21.74 -0.99 -19.53
CA PRO A 167 -22.85 -1.62 -20.25
C PRO A 167 -22.41 -2.76 -21.16
N TYR A 168 -21.27 -2.59 -21.86
CA TYR A 168 -20.68 -3.63 -22.69
C TYR A 168 -20.32 -4.88 -21.88
N LEU A 169 -19.60 -4.72 -20.76
CA LEU A 169 -19.18 -5.83 -19.90
C LEU A 169 -20.38 -6.58 -19.32
N ARG A 170 -21.40 -5.86 -18.84
CA ARG A 170 -22.65 -6.45 -18.32
C ARG A 170 -23.32 -7.33 -19.38
N LYS A 171 -23.40 -6.84 -20.62
CA LYS A 171 -24.02 -7.58 -21.72
C LYS A 171 -23.17 -8.79 -22.15
N ARG A 172 -21.86 -8.60 -22.35
CA ARG A 172 -20.95 -9.61 -22.92
C ARG A 172 -20.66 -10.77 -21.97
N PHE A 173 -20.56 -10.50 -20.67
CA PHE A 173 -20.21 -11.47 -19.64
C PHE A 173 -21.35 -11.80 -18.68
N ALA A 174 -22.58 -11.34 -18.99
CA ALA A 174 -23.78 -11.55 -18.18
C ALA A 174 -23.59 -11.19 -16.69
N LEU A 175 -22.87 -10.10 -16.42
CA LEU A 175 -22.51 -9.69 -15.06
C LEU A 175 -23.77 -9.25 -14.30
N ASN A 176 -24.15 -10.06 -13.32
CA ASN A 176 -25.34 -9.89 -12.47
C ASN A 176 -25.03 -10.07 -10.97
N GLU A 177 -23.75 -10.00 -10.61
CA GLU A 177 -23.25 -10.09 -9.24
C GLU A 177 -22.52 -8.79 -8.87
N LEU A 178 -22.23 -8.65 -7.58
CA LEU A 178 -21.37 -7.61 -7.03
C LEU A 178 -20.46 -8.20 -5.97
N ILE A 179 -19.33 -7.53 -5.71
CA ILE A 179 -18.49 -7.80 -4.55
C ILE A 179 -18.64 -6.63 -3.58
N LYS A 180 -19.20 -6.88 -2.40
CA LYS A 180 -19.32 -5.92 -1.31
C LYS A 180 -18.16 -6.14 -0.34
N LEU A 181 -17.58 -5.05 0.15
CA LEU A 181 -16.47 -5.07 1.12
C LEU A 181 -16.95 -4.44 2.41
N ARG A 182 -16.65 -5.09 3.53
CA ARG A 182 -16.76 -4.57 4.89
C ARG A 182 -15.37 -4.58 5.51
N VAL A 183 -14.99 -3.49 6.16
CA VAL A 183 -13.70 -3.40 6.86
C VAL A 183 -13.98 -3.23 8.35
N LEU A 184 -13.43 -4.10 9.19
CA LEU A 184 -13.49 -3.97 10.65
C LEU A 184 -12.14 -3.47 11.16
N HIS A 185 -12.15 -2.43 11.95
CA HIS A 185 -10.92 -1.84 12.48
C HIS A 185 -10.64 -2.37 13.88
N CYS A 186 -9.45 -2.94 14.06
CA CYS A 186 -8.99 -3.53 15.31
C CYS A 186 -7.85 -2.70 15.91
N SER A 187 -7.83 -2.56 17.24
CA SER A 187 -6.71 -1.99 17.97
C SER A 187 -6.41 -2.78 19.25
N GLY A 188 -5.17 -2.71 19.72
CA GLY A 188 -4.70 -3.37 20.94
C GLY A 188 -4.16 -4.79 20.74
N LEU A 189 -4.29 -5.39 19.54
CA LEU A 189 -3.65 -6.65 19.16
C LEU A 189 -2.87 -6.49 17.85
N GLY A 190 -1.72 -7.16 17.75
CA GLY A 190 -0.96 -7.26 16.51
C GLY A 190 -1.57 -8.23 15.51
N GLU A 191 -1.20 -8.11 14.23
CA GLU A 191 -1.74 -8.91 13.12
C GLU A 191 -1.68 -10.42 13.39
N GLY A 192 -0.53 -10.95 13.83
CA GLY A 192 -0.38 -12.39 14.09
C GLY A 192 -1.29 -12.93 15.21
N MET A 193 -1.65 -12.10 16.20
CA MET A 193 -2.58 -12.49 17.26
C MET A 193 -4.04 -12.46 16.79
N ILE A 194 -4.34 -11.60 15.82
CA ILE A 194 -5.67 -11.54 15.18
C ILE A 194 -5.80 -12.73 14.23
N ASP A 195 -4.81 -12.98 13.37
CA ASP A 195 -4.72 -14.15 12.48
C ASP A 195 -4.97 -15.44 13.24
N GLU A 196 -4.25 -15.70 14.33
CA GLU A 196 -4.43 -16.91 15.14
C GLU A 196 -5.89 -17.11 15.62
N LYS A 197 -6.59 -16.01 15.91
CA LYS A 197 -7.98 -16.05 16.40
C LYS A 197 -9.02 -16.23 15.28
N ILE A 198 -8.70 -15.86 14.04
CA ILE A 198 -9.65 -15.87 12.91
C ILE A 198 -9.19 -16.70 11.70
N ALA A 199 -8.10 -17.46 11.80
CA ALA A 199 -7.44 -18.16 10.70
C ALA A 199 -8.34 -19.14 9.91
N ASP A 200 -9.39 -19.66 10.53
CA ASP A 200 -10.41 -20.47 9.84
C ASP A 200 -11.31 -19.63 8.92
N LEU A 201 -11.60 -18.37 9.29
CA LEU A 201 -12.39 -17.43 8.48
C LEU A 201 -11.61 -17.00 7.23
N GLU A 202 -10.28 -16.88 7.32
CA GLU A 202 -9.40 -16.55 6.17
C GLU A 202 -9.32 -17.68 5.13
N LYS A 203 -9.76 -18.89 5.47
CA LYS A 203 -9.83 -20.03 4.52
C LYS A 203 -11.14 -20.09 3.74
N LEU A 204 -12.09 -19.21 4.03
CA LEU A 204 -13.36 -19.15 3.33
C LEU A 204 -13.17 -18.67 1.89
N SER A 205 -13.92 -19.28 0.96
CA SER A 205 -13.89 -18.89 -0.45
C SER A 205 -14.84 -17.74 -0.79
N ASN A 206 -15.93 -17.59 -0.03
CA ASN A 206 -16.90 -16.51 -0.14
C ASN A 206 -17.83 -16.51 1.11
N PRO A 207 -17.81 -15.47 1.96
CA PRO A 207 -16.95 -14.29 1.89
C PRO A 207 -15.46 -14.64 1.99
N THR A 208 -14.59 -13.85 1.37
CA THR A 208 -13.15 -13.91 1.64
C THR A 208 -12.81 -12.99 2.79
N VAL A 209 -11.88 -13.42 3.63
CA VAL A 209 -11.37 -12.64 4.76
C VAL A 209 -9.88 -12.44 4.58
N GLY A 210 -9.39 -11.24 4.86
CA GLY A 210 -7.96 -10.97 4.89
C GLY A 210 -7.61 -9.83 5.83
N LEU A 211 -6.38 -9.85 6.32
CA LEU A 211 -5.84 -8.86 7.22
C LEU A 211 -5.05 -7.78 6.48
N ALA A 212 -5.05 -6.57 7.03
CA ALA A 212 -4.15 -5.51 6.63
C ALA A 212 -3.68 -4.74 7.86
N ALA A 213 -2.40 -4.87 8.18
CA ALA A 213 -1.80 -4.07 9.25
C ALA A 213 -1.48 -2.65 8.77
N HIS A 214 -1.89 -1.71 9.60
CA HIS A 214 -1.51 -0.32 9.59
C HIS A 214 -0.85 0.00 10.93
N THR A 215 -0.29 1.20 11.05
CA THR A 215 0.34 1.57 12.31
C THR A 215 -0.76 1.72 13.39
N GLY A 216 -0.63 0.97 14.49
CA GLY A 216 -1.58 0.90 15.62
C GLY A 216 -2.99 0.34 15.34
N VAL A 217 -3.29 -0.03 14.10
CA VAL A 217 -4.58 -0.55 13.67
C VAL A 217 -4.38 -1.76 12.76
N VAL A 218 -5.17 -2.81 12.94
CA VAL A 218 -5.25 -3.94 12.01
C VAL A 218 -6.66 -3.99 11.44
N ASP A 219 -6.77 -3.94 10.12
CA ASP A 219 -8.03 -4.06 9.41
C ASP A 219 -8.34 -5.52 9.09
N ILE A 220 -9.56 -5.95 9.38
CA ILE A 220 -10.12 -7.21 8.91
C ILE A 220 -11.06 -6.91 7.76
N ARG A 221 -10.71 -7.36 6.56
CA ARG A 221 -11.46 -7.11 5.33
C ARG A 221 -12.30 -8.33 5.00
N ILE A 222 -13.62 -8.17 4.97
CA ILE A 222 -14.58 -9.21 4.61
C ILE A 222 -15.20 -8.82 3.27
N ALA A 223 -14.93 -9.61 2.22
CA ALA A 223 -15.47 -9.37 0.89
C ALA A 223 -16.43 -10.49 0.49
N ALA A 224 -17.70 -10.15 0.24
CA ALA A 224 -18.73 -11.09 -0.18
C ALA A 224 -19.15 -10.83 -1.63
N LYS A 225 -19.21 -11.90 -2.42
CA LYS A 225 -19.72 -11.89 -3.79
C LYS A 225 -21.13 -12.47 -3.82
N ALA A 226 -22.10 -11.70 -4.30
CA ALA A 226 -23.50 -12.13 -4.34
C ALA A 226 -24.29 -11.45 -5.47
N LYS A 227 -25.51 -11.91 -5.75
CA LYS A 227 -26.38 -11.34 -6.78
C LYS A 227 -27.06 -10.05 -6.33
N THR A 228 -27.26 -9.90 -5.02
CA THR A 228 -27.90 -8.72 -4.43
C THR A 228 -27.10 -8.21 -3.24
N GLU A 229 -27.24 -6.91 -2.93
CA GLU A 229 -26.58 -6.33 -1.77
C GLU A 229 -27.06 -6.97 -0.46
N ASN A 230 -28.36 -7.29 -0.35
CA ASN A 230 -28.91 -7.93 0.84
C ASN A 230 -28.32 -9.33 1.09
N GLU A 231 -28.08 -10.11 0.03
CA GLU A 231 -27.39 -11.40 0.14
C GLU A 231 -25.94 -11.19 0.59
N ALA A 232 -25.22 -10.23 -0.01
CA ALA A 232 -23.86 -9.91 0.39
C ALA A 232 -23.79 -9.46 1.86
N ASP A 233 -24.74 -8.64 2.30
CA ASP A 233 -24.84 -8.15 3.68
C ASP A 233 -25.11 -9.28 4.66
N ALA A 234 -25.98 -10.23 4.33
CA ALA A 234 -26.23 -11.39 5.16
C ALA A 234 -24.96 -12.25 5.33
N MET A 235 -24.24 -12.50 4.23
CA MET A 235 -22.98 -13.26 4.25
C MET A 235 -21.89 -12.53 5.07
N ILE A 236 -21.76 -11.21 4.89
CA ILE A 236 -20.83 -10.38 5.66
C ILE A 236 -21.18 -10.42 7.14
N ALA A 237 -22.47 -10.25 7.48
CA ALA A 237 -22.92 -10.21 8.87
C ALA A 237 -22.62 -11.52 9.62
N GLU A 238 -22.74 -12.68 8.95
CA GLU A 238 -22.37 -13.97 9.54
C GLU A 238 -20.89 -14.03 9.94
N VAL A 239 -20.00 -13.57 9.06
CA VAL A 239 -18.56 -13.55 9.34
C VAL A 239 -18.20 -12.45 10.34
N GLU A 240 -18.78 -11.25 10.21
CA GLU A 240 -18.58 -10.13 11.14
C GLU A 240 -18.98 -10.50 12.57
N ASN A 241 -20.11 -11.21 12.75
CA ASN A 241 -20.54 -11.67 14.07
C ASN A 241 -19.52 -12.62 14.71
N GLN A 242 -18.96 -13.55 13.95
CA GLN A 242 -17.92 -14.47 14.44
C GLN A 242 -16.64 -13.72 14.80
N VAL A 243 -16.23 -12.75 13.99
CA VAL A 243 -15.07 -11.90 14.28
C VAL A 243 -15.29 -11.13 15.59
N ARG A 244 -16.46 -10.50 15.74
CA ARG A 244 -16.80 -9.73 16.96
C ARG A 244 -16.92 -10.60 18.19
N GLU A 245 -17.42 -11.83 18.08
CA GLU A 245 -17.47 -12.79 19.20
C GLU A 245 -16.07 -13.15 19.68
N ARG A 246 -15.12 -13.36 18.75
CA ARG A 246 -13.76 -13.81 19.06
C ARG A 246 -12.83 -12.68 19.51
N LEU A 247 -13.04 -11.47 19.00
CA LEU A 247 -12.16 -10.31 19.24
C LEU A 247 -12.75 -9.31 20.24
N GLY A 248 -14.07 -9.29 20.43
CA GLY A 248 -14.75 -8.43 21.41
C GLY A 248 -14.39 -6.96 21.26
N SER A 249 -13.91 -6.34 22.33
CA SER A 249 -13.55 -4.92 22.40
C SER A 249 -12.33 -4.52 21.56
N VAL A 250 -11.62 -5.48 20.98
CA VAL A 250 -10.51 -5.21 20.05
C VAL A 250 -11.03 -4.54 18.78
N VAL A 251 -12.24 -4.91 18.32
CA VAL A 251 -12.90 -4.25 17.19
C VAL A 251 -13.53 -2.94 17.67
N PHE A 252 -12.97 -1.81 17.26
CA PHE A 252 -13.45 -0.50 17.71
C PHE A 252 -14.43 0.15 16.73
N GLY A 253 -14.35 -0.17 15.44
CA GLY A 253 -15.17 0.46 14.40
C GLY A 253 -15.18 -0.32 13.09
N ALA A 254 -15.85 0.22 12.09
CA ALA A 254 -15.93 -0.35 10.75
C ALA A 254 -16.07 0.68 9.62
N ASP A 255 -15.64 0.29 8.43
CA ASP A 255 -15.64 1.03 7.18
C ASP A 255 -14.97 2.40 7.23
N GLU A 256 -15.75 3.48 7.40
CA GLU A 256 -15.24 4.86 7.42
C GLU A 256 -15.10 5.39 8.87
N GLU A 257 -15.43 4.57 9.87
CA GLU A 257 -15.30 4.94 11.28
C GLU A 257 -13.83 5.06 11.69
N LYS A 258 -13.42 6.27 12.08
CA LYS A 258 -12.08 6.53 12.61
C LYS A 258 -12.07 6.38 14.12
N LEU A 259 -10.90 6.05 14.67
CA LEU A 259 -10.73 5.87 16.11
C LEU A 259 -11.12 7.14 16.89
N GLU A 260 -10.71 8.31 16.41
CA GLU A 260 -11.07 9.60 17.01
C GLU A 260 -12.59 9.84 17.03
N ASP A 261 -13.29 9.52 15.94
CA ASP A 261 -14.73 9.72 15.83
C ASP A 261 -15.47 8.79 16.79
N VAL A 262 -15.07 7.52 16.87
CA VAL A 262 -15.63 6.53 17.81
C VAL A 262 -15.44 6.98 19.26
N VAL A 263 -14.24 7.48 19.61
CA VAL A 263 -13.95 7.96 20.96
C VAL A 263 -14.80 9.19 21.30
N LEU A 264 -14.88 10.17 20.39
CA LEU A 264 -15.66 11.39 20.59
C LEU A 264 -17.16 11.10 20.75
N ASP A 265 -17.70 10.16 19.96
CA ASP A 265 -19.09 9.73 20.06
C ASP A 265 -19.41 9.05 21.39
N LEU A 266 -18.50 8.20 21.88
CA LEU A 266 -18.66 7.55 23.19
C LEU A 266 -18.64 8.56 24.34
N ILE A 267 -17.80 9.59 24.23
CA ILE A 267 -17.72 10.70 25.20
C ILE A 267 -19.01 11.53 25.14
N ALA A 268 -19.47 11.90 23.95
CA ALA A 268 -20.70 12.67 23.75
C ALA A 268 -21.94 11.94 24.27
N LYS A 269 -22.06 10.62 24.04
CA LYS A 269 -23.16 9.78 24.56
C LYS A 269 -23.22 9.75 26.09
N ARG A 270 -22.10 10.01 26.77
CA ARG A 270 -22.03 10.13 28.24
C ARG A 270 -22.28 11.55 28.73
N GLY A 271 -22.47 12.52 27.83
CA GLY A 271 -22.56 13.94 28.15
C GLY A 271 -21.24 14.52 28.66
N TRP A 272 -20.11 13.89 28.31
CA TRP A 272 -18.78 14.25 28.79
C TRP A 272 -18.10 15.24 27.85
N LYS A 273 -17.21 16.05 28.42
CA LYS A 273 -16.25 16.86 27.70
C LYS A 273 -14.86 16.21 27.83
N LEU A 274 -14.13 16.24 26.72
CA LEU A 274 -12.74 15.83 26.64
C LEU A 274 -11.85 17.06 26.56
N VAL A 275 -10.76 17.06 27.32
CA VAL A 275 -9.60 17.90 27.05
C VAL A 275 -8.40 17.00 26.76
N ALA A 276 -7.58 17.37 25.78
CA ALA A 276 -6.35 16.66 25.50
C ALA A 276 -5.17 17.62 25.62
N VAL A 277 -4.04 17.15 26.14
CA VAL A 277 -2.78 17.90 26.18
C VAL A 277 -1.69 17.06 25.54
N GLU A 278 -1.11 17.55 24.45
CA GLU A 278 0.04 16.90 23.80
C GLU A 278 1.34 17.65 24.09
N ALA A 279 2.43 16.90 24.21
CA ALA A 279 3.79 17.41 24.30
C ALA A 279 4.66 16.63 23.32
N GLY A 280 5.58 17.28 22.59
CA GLY A 280 6.53 16.60 21.70
C GLY A 280 5.93 15.84 20.50
N LEU A 281 4.63 16.04 20.22
CA LEU A 281 3.88 15.39 19.14
C LEU A 281 3.59 16.32 17.95
N GLU A 282 4.16 17.52 17.96
CA GLU A 282 4.07 18.51 16.86
C GLU A 282 2.63 18.77 16.37
N GLY A 283 1.66 18.82 17.27
CA GLY A 283 0.28 19.11 16.90
C GLY A 283 -0.52 17.91 16.36
N SER A 284 0.04 16.70 16.35
CA SER A 284 -0.58 15.55 15.67
C SER A 284 -1.84 15.05 16.34
N LEU A 285 -1.93 15.13 17.66
CA LEU A 285 -3.15 14.82 18.42
C LEU A 285 -4.19 15.94 18.26
N SER A 286 -3.76 17.21 18.28
CA SER A 286 -4.68 18.35 18.10
C SER A 286 -5.26 18.50 16.71
N ARG A 287 -4.59 17.98 15.68
CA ARG A 287 -5.18 17.89 14.33
C ARG A 287 -6.31 16.87 14.23
N ARG A 288 -6.36 15.87 15.12
CA ARG A 288 -7.35 14.78 15.10
C ARG A 288 -8.47 14.96 16.12
N LEU A 289 -8.17 15.56 17.27
CA LEU A 289 -9.14 15.79 18.34
C LEU A 289 -9.48 17.29 18.49
N PRO A 290 -10.76 17.67 18.38
CA PRO A 290 -11.19 19.03 18.68
C PRO A 290 -10.83 19.42 20.12
N ARG A 291 -10.33 20.65 20.32
CA ARG A 291 -9.98 21.23 21.64
C ARG A 291 -8.81 20.57 22.38
N ALA A 292 -7.95 19.83 21.67
CA ALA A 292 -6.66 19.48 22.24
C ALA A 292 -5.75 20.71 22.33
N ILE A 293 -5.02 20.83 23.44
CA ILE A 293 -4.04 21.87 23.73
C ILE A 293 -2.66 21.29 23.41
N SER A 294 -1.93 21.93 22.50
CA SER A 294 -0.56 21.53 22.19
C SER A 294 0.42 22.34 23.03
N SER A 295 1.28 21.66 23.78
CA SER A 295 2.47 22.26 24.38
C SER A 295 3.67 22.03 23.45
N PRO A 296 4.43 23.07 23.09
CA PRO A 296 5.63 22.93 22.26
C PRO A 296 6.80 22.31 23.01
N ASP A 297 6.76 22.27 24.35
CA ASP A 297 7.84 21.75 25.18
C ASP A 297 7.68 20.24 25.42
N ASN A 298 8.81 19.52 25.46
CA ASN A 298 8.83 18.13 25.92
C ASN A 298 8.55 18.10 27.42
N LEU A 299 7.29 17.87 27.79
CA LEU A 299 6.88 17.76 29.18
C LEU A 299 7.30 16.40 29.76
N THR A 300 7.86 16.41 30.96
CA THR A 300 7.97 15.20 31.78
C THR A 300 6.57 14.69 32.15
N LEU A 301 6.45 13.41 32.53
CA LEU A 301 5.16 12.82 32.92
C LEU A 301 4.46 13.60 34.05
N ASP A 302 5.23 14.10 35.02
CA ASP A 302 4.70 14.89 36.14
C ASP A 302 4.18 16.25 35.70
N SER A 303 4.97 16.97 34.88
CA SER A 303 4.56 18.27 34.33
C SER A 303 3.36 18.13 33.39
N LEU A 304 3.30 17.07 32.59
CA LEU A 304 2.15 16.73 31.76
C LEU A 304 0.92 16.45 32.61
N THR A 305 1.05 15.69 33.69
CA THR A 305 -0.06 15.40 34.61
C THR A 305 -0.59 16.66 35.28
N GLN A 306 0.29 17.60 35.64
CA GLN A 306 -0.11 18.89 36.19
C GLN A 306 -0.83 19.74 35.14
N ALA A 307 -0.31 19.81 33.91
CA ALA A 307 -0.94 20.51 32.80
C ALA A 307 -2.32 19.92 32.46
N LEU A 308 -2.46 18.60 32.48
CA LEU A 308 -3.73 17.91 32.28
C LEU A 308 -4.77 18.29 33.33
N ARG A 309 -4.39 18.30 34.62
CA ARG A 309 -5.28 18.69 35.72
C ARG A 309 -5.73 20.14 35.63
N ALA A 310 -4.81 21.05 35.29
CA ALA A 310 -5.13 22.46 35.07
C ALA A 310 -6.12 22.62 33.90
N ALA A 311 -5.81 22.01 32.75
CA ALA A 311 -6.67 22.03 31.58
C ALA A 311 -8.05 21.41 31.85
N GLN A 312 -8.11 20.32 32.62
CA GLN A 312 -9.36 19.66 33.02
C GLN A 312 -10.22 20.56 33.90
N ALA A 313 -9.61 21.24 34.88
CA ALA A 313 -10.32 22.16 35.76
C ALA A 313 -10.85 23.39 35.00
N ASP A 314 -10.01 24.00 34.16
CA ASP A 314 -10.37 25.20 33.39
C ASP A 314 -11.49 24.95 32.37
N SER A 315 -11.44 23.79 31.71
CA SER A 315 -12.45 23.40 30.73
C SER A 315 -13.69 22.73 31.34
N GLN A 316 -13.66 22.46 32.65
CA GLN A 316 -14.64 21.63 33.35
C GLN A 316 -14.89 20.31 32.62
N ALA A 317 -13.80 19.64 32.22
CA ALA A 317 -13.86 18.40 31.47
C ALA A 317 -13.92 17.17 32.40
N GLU A 318 -14.76 16.21 32.06
CA GLU A 318 -14.88 14.96 32.81
C GLU A 318 -13.69 14.02 32.57
N ALA A 319 -13.00 14.15 31.43
CA ALA A 319 -11.83 13.37 31.08
C ALA A 319 -10.69 14.23 30.50
N ALA A 320 -9.46 13.90 30.87
CA ALA A 320 -8.24 14.48 30.30
C ALA A 320 -7.30 13.39 29.77
N LEU A 321 -6.75 13.59 28.56
CA LEU A 321 -5.77 12.71 27.92
C LEU A 321 -4.46 13.45 27.66
N GLY A 322 -3.32 12.90 28.09
CA GLY A 322 -2.04 13.45 27.66
C GLY A 322 -1.01 12.42 27.28
N VAL A 323 -0.16 12.83 26.34
CA VAL A 323 0.86 11.99 25.72
C VAL A 323 2.16 12.80 25.61
N PRO A 324 3.26 12.38 26.28
CA PRO A 324 4.61 12.89 26.04
C PRO A 324 5.41 11.94 25.13
N PRO A 325 6.48 12.44 24.46
CA PRO A 325 7.43 11.56 23.79
C PRO A 325 8.23 10.78 24.85
N GLU A 326 8.61 9.53 24.57
CA GLU A 326 9.63 8.88 25.39
C GLU A 326 10.94 9.67 25.30
N THR A 327 11.42 10.14 26.46
CA THR A 327 12.81 10.57 26.61
C THR A 327 13.62 9.28 26.77
N PRO A 328 14.66 9.02 25.95
CA PRO A 328 15.52 7.87 26.16
C PRO A 328 16.03 7.90 27.59
N GLU A 329 15.81 6.82 28.36
CA GLU A 329 16.43 6.69 29.67
C GLU A 329 17.94 6.81 29.47
N GLN A 330 18.56 7.79 30.14
CA GLN A 330 20.02 7.81 30.18
C GLN A 330 20.47 6.49 30.81
N PRO A 331 21.40 5.74 30.20
CA PRO A 331 21.90 4.53 30.80
C PRO A 331 22.43 4.89 32.18
N GLY A 332 21.80 4.33 33.22
CA GLY A 332 22.19 4.56 34.60
C GLY A 332 23.69 4.29 34.75
N VAL A 333 24.40 5.22 35.37
CA VAL A 333 25.77 5.01 35.85
C VAL A 333 25.67 3.88 36.87
N GLY A 334 25.86 2.65 36.40
CA GLY A 334 25.94 1.48 37.25
C GLY A 334 27.17 1.57 38.12
N ASP A 335 26.96 1.40 39.42
CA ASP A 335 27.98 1.33 40.44
C ASP A 335 29.13 0.42 40.00
N ALA A 336 30.35 0.97 40.05
CA ALA A 336 31.57 0.21 39.87
C ALA A 336 31.76 -0.71 41.08
N GLU A 337 31.17 -1.90 41.03
CA GLU A 337 31.57 -3.00 41.90
C GLU A 337 32.93 -3.53 41.45
N ASP A 338 33.93 -3.15 42.24
CA ASP A 338 35.24 -3.76 42.39
C ASP A 338 35.16 -5.29 42.34
N ASN A 339 35.68 -5.87 41.26
CA ASN A 339 36.02 -7.28 41.19
C ASN A 339 37.44 -7.45 40.68
N GLY A 340 38.40 -7.34 41.61
CA GLY A 340 39.23 -8.49 41.95
C GLY A 340 40.12 -9.02 40.84
N ASN A 341 41.29 -8.38 40.71
CA ASN A 341 42.47 -8.86 40.01
C ASN A 341 42.85 -10.29 40.45
N ARG A 342 42.79 -11.27 39.55
CA ARG A 342 43.50 -12.56 39.66
C ARG A 342 44.05 -12.98 38.30
N GLU A 343 45.26 -12.52 38.02
CA GLU A 343 46.16 -13.16 37.08
C GLU A 343 46.43 -14.61 37.50
N ARG A 344 46.14 -15.56 36.60
CA ARG A 344 46.87 -16.83 36.53
C ARG A 344 47.16 -17.10 35.05
N GLY A 345 48.44 -17.01 34.70
CA GLY A 345 48.94 -17.47 33.42
C GLY A 345 49.01 -19.00 33.37
N GLU A 346 48.90 -19.56 32.17
CA GLU A 346 49.55 -20.81 31.81
C GLU A 346 49.54 -21.01 30.27
N THR A 347 50.74 -20.91 29.69
CA THR A 347 51.37 -21.74 28.64
C THR A 347 50.65 -22.12 27.33
N LEU A 348 51.31 -21.75 26.23
CA LEU A 348 51.16 -22.29 24.86
C LEU A 348 51.31 -23.82 24.76
N ARG A 349 50.51 -24.45 23.88
CA ARG A 349 50.95 -25.53 22.96
C ARG A 349 50.19 -25.52 21.61
N PRO A 350 50.86 -25.90 20.50
CA PRO A 350 50.32 -25.83 19.13
C PRO A 350 49.56 -27.10 18.69
N ALA A 351 48.69 -26.96 17.69
CA ALA A 351 47.94 -28.05 17.05
C ALA A 351 48.78 -28.78 15.96
N PRO A 352 48.56 -30.09 15.72
CA PRO A 352 49.39 -30.91 14.84
C PRO A 352 48.96 -30.90 13.36
N ALA A 353 49.90 -31.24 12.49
CA ALA A 353 49.78 -31.38 11.04
C ALA A 353 49.57 -32.85 10.60
N GLY A 354 49.01 -33.02 9.38
CA GLY A 354 48.93 -34.25 8.58
C GLY A 354 47.51 -34.49 8.04
N ARG A 355 47.24 -34.85 6.77
CA ARG A 355 48.06 -35.43 5.69
C ARG A 355 47.52 -35.03 4.30
N GLU A 356 48.42 -35.11 3.33
CA GLU A 356 48.24 -35.03 1.87
C GLU A 356 47.47 -36.23 1.31
N ASP A 357 46.72 -36.04 0.21
CA ASP A 357 46.89 -36.86 -1.00
C ASP A 357 46.17 -36.26 -2.24
N GLN A 358 47.02 -35.88 -3.21
CA GLN A 358 47.03 -36.22 -4.64
C GLN A 358 45.89 -35.86 -5.64
N GLN A 359 46.40 -35.35 -6.79
CA GLN A 359 45.93 -35.47 -8.19
C GLN A 359 45.19 -34.30 -8.85
N GLN A 360 46.01 -33.47 -9.50
CA GLN A 360 45.82 -32.73 -10.77
C GLN A 360 45.70 -33.71 -11.98
N PRO A 361 45.44 -33.29 -13.26
CA PRO A 361 45.89 -32.02 -13.87
C PRO A 361 45.04 -31.34 -14.98
N ALA A 362 45.55 -30.15 -15.35
CA ALA A 362 45.67 -29.50 -16.69
C ALA A 362 44.39 -29.17 -17.50
N GLY A 363 44.30 -28.12 -18.32
CA GLY A 363 45.10 -27.02 -18.88
C GLY A 363 44.08 -26.15 -19.69
N GLU A 364 44.30 -24.99 -20.29
CA GLU A 364 45.44 -24.33 -20.91
C GLU A 364 45.14 -22.82 -21.07
N ASP A 365 46.22 -22.07 -21.32
CA ASP A 365 46.36 -20.63 -21.57
C ASP A 365 45.68 -20.10 -22.85
N ALA A 366 45.46 -18.76 -22.92
CA ALA A 366 46.13 -17.90 -23.92
C ALA A 366 45.69 -16.40 -23.89
N GLN A 367 46.68 -15.53 -23.63
CA GLN A 367 47.09 -14.28 -24.33
C GLN A 367 46.00 -13.27 -24.79
N VAL A 368 45.88 -12.06 -24.22
CA VAL A 368 46.71 -10.82 -24.35
C VAL A 368 46.93 -10.31 -25.79
N GLY A 369 46.30 -9.16 -26.11
CA GLY A 369 46.60 -8.31 -27.26
C GLY A 369 46.31 -6.83 -26.96
N GLN A 370 47.38 -6.06 -26.78
CA GLN A 370 47.54 -4.60 -26.65
C GLN A 370 47.16 -3.85 -27.96
N ARG A 371 46.86 -2.53 -28.10
CA ARG A 371 47.20 -1.26 -27.40
C ARG A 371 46.50 -0.07 -28.14
N LYS A 372 46.29 1.05 -27.41
CA LYS A 372 46.43 2.50 -27.80
C LYS A 372 45.44 3.15 -28.78
N ASP A 373 45.11 4.44 -28.75
CA ASP A 373 45.34 5.63 -27.89
C ASP A 373 44.38 6.75 -28.40
N LEU A 374 44.25 7.85 -27.62
CA LEU A 374 43.74 9.23 -27.91
C LEU A 374 42.39 9.58 -27.25
N LEU A 375 42.31 10.22 -26.07
CA LEU A 375 42.79 11.53 -25.54
C LEU A 375 41.81 12.71 -25.74
N GLY A 376 41.49 13.34 -24.61
CA GLY A 376 40.84 14.65 -24.43
C GLY A 376 39.56 14.51 -23.59
N GLY A 377 39.49 14.75 -22.27
CA GLY A 377 40.11 15.80 -21.43
C GLY A 377 38.94 16.60 -20.83
N HIS A 378 38.58 16.47 -19.54
CA HIS A 378 39.16 17.28 -18.47
C HIS A 378 38.88 16.70 -17.05
N PHE A 379 39.96 16.72 -16.26
CA PHE A 379 40.17 16.53 -14.80
C PHE A 379 39.69 17.76 -13.97
N PRO A 380 39.88 17.90 -12.61
CA PRO A 380 40.65 17.09 -11.62
C PRO A 380 39.93 16.76 -10.26
N TYR A 381 40.16 15.60 -9.59
CA TYR A 381 41.15 15.25 -8.52
C TYR A 381 40.97 15.94 -7.13
N TYR A 382 41.19 15.35 -5.94
CA TYR A 382 42.00 14.17 -5.51
C TYR A 382 41.66 13.64 -4.09
N SER A 383 41.98 12.35 -3.84
CA SER A 383 42.62 11.72 -2.65
C SER A 383 41.80 11.45 -1.36
N SER A 384 41.89 10.31 -0.67
CA SER A 384 43.03 9.39 -0.47
C SER A 384 42.60 7.97 -0.01
N ALA A 385 43.53 7.01 -0.13
CA ALA A 385 43.39 5.55 0.06
C ALA A 385 43.54 5.06 1.53
N ASN A 386 42.98 3.88 1.89
CA ASN A 386 43.76 2.64 2.13
C ASN A 386 42.92 1.40 2.56
N ARG A 387 43.29 0.27 1.96
CA ARG A 387 43.32 -1.17 2.35
C ARG A 387 42.42 -1.80 3.44
N SER A 388 41.85 -2.94 3.00
CA SER A 388 41.74 -4.26 3.67
C SER A 388 40.81 -4.44 4.88
N GLY A 389 39.75 -5.24 4.69
CA GLY A 389 39.02 -5.90 5.77
C GLY A 389 37.83 -6.71 5.26
N ARG A 390 37.86 -8.04 5.38
CA ARG A 390 36.70 -8.92 5.14
C ARG A 390 35.60 -8.62 6.16
N PRO A 391 34.30 -8.69 5.83
CA PRO A 391 33.24 -8.49 6.80
C PRO A 391 33.14 -9.71 7.74
N ARG A 392 33.05 -9.45 9.05
CA ARG A 392 32.69 -10.46 10.07
C ARG A 392 31.16 -10.69 10.03
N PRO A 393 30.66 -11.92 10.25
CA PRO A 393 29.22 -12.15 10.38
C PRO A 393 28.72 -11.61 11.73
N VAL A 394 27.64 -10.82 11.68
CA VAL A 394 26.86 -10.39 12.84
C VAL A 394 25.93 -11.54 13.22
N PRO A 395 25.84 -11.98 14.49
CA PRO A 395 24.87 -13.00 14.87
C PRO A 395 23.45 -12.39 14.85
N ALA A 396 22.50 -13.13 14.25
CA ALA A 396 21.09 -12.77 14.29
C ALA A 396 20.57 -12.74 15.74
N PRO A 397 19.74 -11.76 16.13
CA PRO A 397 19.09 -11.79 17.44
C PRO A 397 18.06 -12.93 17.46
N ARG A 398 18.16 -13.79 18.48
CA ARG A 398 17.11 -14.73 18.85
C ARG A 398 15.96 -13.93 19.45
N TYR A 399 14.77 -14.04 18.88
CA TYR A 399 13.55 -13.54 19.52
C TYR A 399 13.12 -14.57 20.56
N ASP A 400 13.30 -14.22 21.83
CA ASP A 400 12.76 -14.95 22.95
C ASP A 400 11.30 -14.50 23.14
N CYS A 401 10.36 -15.42 22.98
CA CYS A 401 8.93 -15.18 23.12
C CYS A 401 8.58 -15.03 24.61
N GLY A 402 8.62 -13.80 25.13
CA GLY A 402 8.18 -13.45 26.47
C GLY A 402 6.78 -12.85 26.49
N PHE A 403 5.87 -13.49 27.21
CA PHE A 403 4.50 -13.04 27.53
C PHE A 403 4.44 -11.56 27.97
N MET A 404 3.43 -10.82 27.50
CA MET A 404 2.94 -9.60 28.15
C MET A 404 1.41 -9.51 28.11
N PRO A 405 0.74 -9.32 29.26
CA PRO A 405 -0.62 -8.78 29.30
C PRO A 405 -0.53 -7.27 29.62
N ALA A 406 -0.90 -6.40 28.69
CA ALA A 406 -1.19 -5.00 28.98
C ALA A 406 -2.10 -4.40 27.93
N TYR A 407 -3.25 -3.86 28.35
CA TYR A 407 -4.11 -3.02 27.53
C TYR A 407 -3.43 -1.65 27.37
N SER A 408 -2.85 -1.39 26.20
CA SER A 408 -2.39 -0.06 25.79
C SER A 408 -3.53 0.67 25.08
N ILE A 409 -3.75 1.95 25.44
CA ILE A 409 -4.55 2.85 24.60
C ILE A 409 -3.71 3.11 23.35
N GLY A 410 -4.04 2.44 22.26
CA GLY A 410 -3.36 2.62 20.98
C GLY A 410 -3.60 4.04 20.45
N VAL A 411 -2.61 4.91 20.59
CA VAL A 411 -2.52 6.17 19.84
C VAL A 411 -1.31 6.03 18.93
N ASP A 412 -1.55 5.78 17.64
CA ASP A 412 -0.51 5.71 16.63
C ASP A 412 -0.10 7.12 16.17
N LEU A 413 1.18 7.45 16.38
CA LEU A 413 1.86 8.65 15.92
C LEU A 413 3.29 8.34 15.41
N GLY A 414 3.43 7.35 14.51
CA GLY A 414 4.60 7.28 13.62
C GLY A 414 5.94 6.95 14.28
N GLY A 415 6.06 5.78 14.90
CA GLY A 415 7.37 5.21 15.28
C GLY A 415 7.99 5.74 16.58
N THR A 416 7.25 6.53 17.36
CA THR A 416 7.69 7.02 18.67
C THR A 416 7.06 6.17 19.77
N ASN A 417 7.84 5.71 20.75
CA ASN A 417 7.28 5.09 21.95
C ASN A 417 6.59 6.18 22.79
N LEU A 418 5.36 5.91 23.25
CA LEU A 418 4.52 6.89 23.94
C LEU A 418 4.06 6.33 25.29
N ARG A 419 4.05 7.17 26.33
CA ARG A 419 3.32 6.89 27.58
C ARG A 419 2.04 7.72 27.61
N ALA A 420 0.93 7.17 28.08
CA ALA A 420 -0.32 7.94 28.21
C ALA A 420 -0.63 8.20 29.68
N ALA A 421 -1.06 9.42 30.00
CA ALA A 421 -1.66 9.76 31.29
C ALA A 421 -3.13 10.12 31.08
N ALA A 422 -4.02 9.57 31.91
CA ALA A 422 -5.44 9.85 31.89
C ALA A 422 -5.93 10.27 33.29
N VAL A 423 -6.84 11.23 33.37
CA VAL A 423 -7.42 11.69 34.65
C VAL A 423 -8.95 11.75 34.53
N ASP A 424 -9.67 11.14 35.49
CA ASP A 424 -11.13 11.16 35.62
C ASP A 424 -11.54 12.00 36.84
N ALA A 425 -12.47 12.94 36.62
CA ALA A 425 -12.97 13.85 37.65
C ALA A 425 -13.69 13.14 38.82
N ARG A 426 -14.15 11.89 38.65
CA ARG A 426 -14.97 11.18 39.65
C ARG A 426 -14.19 10.28 40.60
N THR A 427 -13.00 9.84 40.23
CA THR A 427 -12.19 8.95 41.09
C THR A 427 -11.17 9.69 41.94
N GLY A 428 -10.87 10.96 41.64
CA GLY A 428 -9.92 11.79 42.40
C GLY A 428 -8.51 11.16 42.53
N GLY A 429 -8.23 10.07 41.82
CA GLY A 429 -7.08 9.20 42.03
C GLY A 429 -6.05 9.34 40.92
N ARG A 430 -4.79 9.06 41.26
CA ARG A 430 -3.70 8.89 40.28
C ARG A 430 -4.14 7.88 39.19
N PRO A 431 -3.84 8.12 37.89
CA PRO A 431 -3.83 7.02 36.93
C PRO A 431 -2.88 5.93 37.42
N PRO A 432 -3.07 4.65 37.05
CA PRO A 432 -1.98 3.70 37.15
C PRO A 432 -0.82 4.29 36.35
N VAL A 433 0.25 4.66 37.05
CA VAL A 433 1.54 4.80 36.40
C VAL A 433 1.83 3.39 35.89
N ALA A 434 1.93 3.20 34.59
CA ALA A 434 2.61 2.03 34.05
C ALA A 434 4.10 2.18 34.42
N ALA A 435 4.40 1.92 35.69
CA ALA A 435 5.73 1.70 36.19
C ALA A 435 5.91 0.19 36.21
N ALA A 436 6.71 -0.30 35.25
CA ALA A 436 7.31 -1.61 35.36
C ALA A 436 8.03 -1.70 36.72
N SER A 437 7.59 -2.61 37.57
CA SER A 437 8.40 -3.12 38.67
C SER A 437 7.96 -4.54 38.98
N ALA A 438 8.94 -5.43 39.00
CA ALA A 438 8.81 -6.88 38.97
C ALA A 438 8.34 -7.47 40.31
N GLN A 439 7.49 -8.50 40.20
CA GLN A 439 7.72 -9.82 40.81
C GLN A 439 6.92 -10.89 40.06
#